data_AF-A0A821Q9T4-F1
#
_entry.id   AF-A0A821Q9T4-F1
#
_cell.length_a   1.000
_cell.length_b   1.000
_cell.length_c   1.000
_cell.angle_alpha   90.00
_cell.angle_beta   90.00
_cell.angle_gamma   90.00
#
_symmetry.space_group_name_H-M   'P 1'
#
loop_
_entity.id
_entity.type
_entity.pdbx_description
1 polymer ?
#
loop_
_entity_poly.entity_id
_entity_poly.type
_entity_poly.pdbx_seq_one_letter_code
_entity_poly.pdbx_strand_id
1 'polypeptide(L)'
;MGLALYKRPSDKKFYAIVSRKSGPNYNYLGQYELVWNQGLVDLKFIRYFGDCRGREIESIVVDDQLGHVYYCDESYGIRKYNVDPSTNQTEQIGFINTTNLWQGDSEGLAIYTT
;
A
#
# COMPACT_ATOMS: atom_id res chain seq x y z
N MET A 1 8.24 1.99 8.96
CA MET A 1 8.25 1.75 7.50
C MET A 1 7.44 0.49 7.21
N GLY A 2 6.54 0.57 6.24
CA GLY A 2 5.57 -0.47 5.92
C GLY A 2 5.88 -1.24 4.64
N LEU A 3 5.45 -2.49 4.62
CA LEU A 3 5.51 -3.39 3.48
C LEU A 3 4.21 -4.18 3.41
N ALA A 4 3.65 -4.31 2.22
CA ALA A 4 2.62 -5.30 1.92
C ALA A 4 2.91 -6.00 0.59
N LEU A 5 2.38 -7.20 0.44
CA LEU A 5 2.40 -7.95 -0.81
C LEU A 5 1.02 -7.93 -1.44
N TYR A 6 0.99 -7.87 -2.77
CA TYR A 6 -0.19 -7.99 -3.60
C TYR A 6 -0.02 -9.15 -4.57
N LYS A 7 -0.95 -10.10 -4.57
CA LYS A 7 -1.02 -11.14 -5.61
C LYS A 7 -2.16 -10.81 -6.56
N ARG A 8 -1.84 -10.35 -7.76
CA ARG A 8 -2.85 -9.98 -8.75
C ARG A 8 -3.70 -11.19 -9.16
N PRO A 9 -5.04 -11.14 -9.04
CA PRO A 9 -5.88 -12.30 -9.36
C PRO A 9 -5.82 -12.72 -10.82
N SER A 10 -5.66 -11.78 -11.75
CA SER A 10 -5.78 -12.02 -13.20
C SER A 10 -4.63 -12.86 -13.77
N ASP A 11 -3.40 -12.67 -13.30
CA ASP A 11 -2.21 -13.35 -13.83
C ASP A 11 -1.26 -13.89 -12.76
N LYS A 12 -1.66 -13.79 -11.48
CA LYS A 12 -0.92 -14.28 -10.32
C LYS A 12 0.46 -13.66 -10.14
N LYS A 13 0.74 -12.52 -10.78
CA LYS A 13 1.93 -11.73 -10.52
C LYS A 13 1.93 -11.20 -9.09
N PHE A 14 3.12 -11.15 -8.50
CA PHE A 14 3.32 -10.60 -7.17
C PHE A 14 3.91 -9.20 -7.26
N TYR A 15 3.46 -8.34 -6.37
CA TYR A 15 3.97 -6.98 -6.22
C TYR A 15 4.27 -6.69 -4.75
N ALA A 16 5.32 -5.93 -4.50
CA ALA A 16 5.59 -5.32 -3.20
C ALA A 16 5.15 -3.85 -3.21
N ILE A 17 4.46 -3.44 -2.15
CA ILE A 17 4.07 -2.07 -1.88
C ILE A 17 4.87 -1.64 -0.66
N VAL A 18 5.72 -0.64 -0.84
CA VAL A 18 6.72 -0.23 0.16
C VAL A 18 6.53 1.24 0.46
N SER A 19 6.45 1.59 1.74
CA SER A 19 6.52 2.99 2.18
C SER A 19 7.95 3.39 2.57
N ARG A 20 8.15 4.69 2.80
CA ARG A 20 9.43 5.28 3.16
C ARG A 20 9.38 5.78 4.60
N LYS A 21 10.55 5.87 5.26
CA LYS A 21 10.65 6.53 6.58
C LYS A 21 10.39 8.05 6.49
N SER A 22 10.75 8.63 5.35
CA SER A 22 10.60 10.05 5.05
C SER A 22 10.50 10.26 3.55
N GLY A 23 9.75 11.28 3.11
CA GLY A 23 9.56 11.59 1.69
C GLY A 23 8.64 12.78 1.46
N PRO A 24 8.38 13.13 0.19
CA PRO A 24 7.38 14.13 -0.17
C PRO A 24 5.97 13.67 0.22
N ASN A 25 5.02 14.58 0.40
CA ASN A 25 3.65 14.24 0.84
C ASN A 25 2.77 13.54 -0.22
N TYR A 26 3.34 13.23 -1.39
CA TYR A 26 2.68 12.64 -2.56
C TYR A 26 3.61 11.60 -3.18
N ASN A 27 3.08 10.65 -3.94
CA ASN A 27 3.86 9.55 -4.53
C ASN A 27 4.69 8.79 -3.48
N TYR A 28 4.11 8.62 -2.28
CA TYR A 28 4.81 8.13 -1.10
C TYR A 28 5.12 6.63 -1.18
N LEU A 29 4.18 5.85 -1.72
CA LEU A 29 4.30 4.40 -1.85
C LEU A 29 4.98 4.05 -3.16
N GLY A 30 6.00 3.18 -3.08
CA GLY A 30 6.59 2.52 -4.24
C GLY A 30 5.92 1.18 -4.50
N GLN A 31 5.67 0.88 -5.77
CA GLN A 31 5.19 -0.42 -6.22
C GLN A 31 6.23 -1.10 -7.11
N TYR A 32 6.55 -2.35 -6.79
CA TYR A 32 7.53 -3.16 -7.50
C TYR A 32 6.93 -4.52 -7.85
N GLU A 33 7.08 -4.98 -9.09
CA GLU A 33 6.80 -6.37 -9.48
C GLU A 33 7.93 -7.26 -8.96
N LEU A 34 7.57 -8.38 -8.33
CA LEU A 34 8.51 -9.41 -7.89
C LEU A 34 8.71 -10.40 -9.05
N VAL A 35 9.91 -10.40 -9.63
CA VAL A 35 10.22 -11.21 -10.82
C VAL A 35 11.16 -12.34 -10.42
N TRP A 36 10.74 -13.58 -10.64
CA TRP A 36 11.62 -14.73 -10.44
C TRP A 36 12.78 -14.72 -11.44
N ASN A 37 13.99 -14.91 -10.95
CA ASN A 37 15.20 -14.98 -11.75
C ASN A 37 16.16 -16.04 -11.18
N GLN A 38 16.12 -17.25 -11.75
CA GLN A 38 17.11 -18.32 -11.52
C GLN A 38 17.48 -18.58 -10.03
N GLY A 39 16.50 -18.64 -9.13
CA GLY A 39 16.76 -18.85 -7.69
C GLY A 39 16.61 -17.59 -6.84
N LEU A 40 16.54 -16.42 -7.47
CA LEU A 40 16.42 -15.11 -6.83
C LEU A 40 15.10 -14.42 -7.22
N VAL A 41 14.78 -13.34 -6.50
CA VAL A 41 13.63 -12.47 -6.78
C VAL A 41 14.14 -11.06 -7.04
N ASP A 42 13.98 -10.59 -8.28
CA ASP A 42 14.31 -9.23 -8.68
C ASP A 42 13.12 -8.30 -8.41
N LEU A 43 13.42 -7.04 -8.10
CA LEU A 43 12.42 -5.97 -8.00
C LEU A 43 12.40 -5.15 -9.28
N LYS A 44 11.30 -5.21 -10.02
CA LYS A 44 11.06 -4.32 -11.16
C LYS A 44 10.17 -3.16 -10.72
N PHE A 45 10.68 -1.94 -10.75
CA PHE A 45 9.89 -0.74 -10.44
C PHE A 45 8.71 -0.60 -11.40
N ILE A 46 7.53 -0.29 -10.86
CA ILE A 46 6.29 -0.11 -11.62
C ILE A 46 5.82 1.34 -11.57
N ARG A 47 5.60 1.89 -10.37
CA ARG A 47 5.10 3.26 -10.19
C ARG A 47 5.28 3.75 -8.76
N TYR A 48 5.11 5.06 -8.60
CA TYR A 48 4.79 5.66 -7.31
C TYR A 48 3.33 6.13 -7.29
N PHE A 49 2.72 6.11 -6.10
CA PHE A 49 1.36 6.58 -5.84
C PHE A 49 1.16 6.82 -4.33
N GLY A 50 -0.02 7.28 -3.93
CA GLY A 50 -0.35 7.47 -2.52
C GLY A 50 0.19 8.76 -1.90
N ASP A 51 -0.57 9.32 -0.96
CA ASP A 51 -0.25 10.53 -0.21
C ASP A 51 0.11 10.19 1.24
N CYS A 52 0.98 11.00 1.85
CA CYS A 52 1.25 10.98 3.29
C CYS A 52 1.19 12.41 3.80
N ARG A 53 0.29 12.69 4.73
CA ARG A 53 0.10 14.02 5.35
C ARG A 53 0.46 14.01 6.83
N GLY A 54 0.47 12.82 7.42
CA GLY A 54 0.88 12.51 8.77
C GLY A 54 2.38 12.37 8.89
N ARG A 55 2.80 11.47 9.78
CA ARG A 55 4.23 11.23 10.07
C ARG A 55 4.80 10.12 9.20
N GLU A 56 4.31 8.90 9.42
CA GLU A 56 4.82 7.70 8.77
C GLU A 56 3.66 6.80 8.32
N ILE A 57 3.98 5.90 7.41
CA ILE A 57 3.10 4.82 6.99
C ILE A 57 3.81 3.51 7.34
N GLU A 58 3.47 2.90 8.48
CA GLU A 58 3.93 1.55 8.83
C GLU A 58 2.89 0.49 8.43
N SER A 59 1.61 0.79 8.65
CA SER A 59 0.52 -0.13 8.31
C SER A 59 0.20 -0.10 6.84
N ILE A 60 0.41 -1.22 6.16
CA ILE A 60 -0.06 -1.43 4.79
C ILE A 60 -0.68 -2.82 4.73
N VAL A 61 -1.87 -2.92 4.14
CA VAL A 61 -2.51 -4.20 3.83
C VAL A 61 -3.14 -4.13 2.45
N VAL A 62 -3.11 -5.24 1.73
CA VAL A 62 -3.69 -5.36 0.40
C VAL A 62 -4.82 -6.37 0.42
N ASP A 63 -5.96 -5.99 -0.13
CA ASP A 63 -7.02 -6.90 -0.57
C ASP A 63 -6.69 -7.37 -1.98
N ASP A 64 -6.18 -8.59 -2.10
CA ASP A 64 -5.83 -9.19 -3.39
C ASP A 64 -7.05 -9.33 -4.29
N GLN A 65 -8.21 -9.68 -3.73
CA GLN A 65 -9.41 -10.01 -4.52
C GLN A 65 -10.03 -8.75 -5.13
N LEU A 66 -10.10 -7.67 -4.35
CA LEU A 66 -10.66 -6.40 -4.80
C LEU A 66 -9.62 -5.52 -5.51
N GLY A 67 -8.33 -5.84 -5.41
CA GLY A 67 -7.25 -5.03 -6.00
C GLY A 67 -7.12 -3.68 -5.29
N HIS A 68 -7.16 -3.68 -3.96
CA HIS A 68 -7.13 -2.47 -3.16
C HIS A 68 -6.02 -2.52 -2.13
N VAL A 69 -5.31 -1.41 -1.95
CA VAL A 69 -4.38 -1.22 -0.83
C VAL A 69 -4.96 -0.24 0.16
N TYR A 70 -4.80 -0.57 1.44
CA TYR A 70 -5.14 0.25 2.58
C TYR A 70 -3.87 0.51 3.37
N TYR A 71 -3.67 1.75 3.78
CA TYR A 71 -2.57 2.09 4.66
C TYR A 71 -2.97 3.18 5.63
N CYS A 72 -2.37 3.16 6.82
CA CYS A 72 -2.57 4.24 7.76
C CYS A 72 -1.54 5.35 7.51
N ASP A 73 -2.05 6.53 7.20
CA ASP A 73 -1.31 7.79 7.24
C ASP A 73 -1.42 8.28 8.69
N GLU A 74 -0.41 8.01 9.52
CA GLU A 74 -0.47 8.21 10.97
C GLU A 74 -0.94 9.62 11.36
N SER A 75 -1.84 9.72 12.34
CA SER A 75 -2.50 10.96 12.75
C SER A 75 -3.41 11.62 11.70
N TYR A 76 -3.59 11.02 10.52
CA TYR A 76 -4.51 11.51 9.49
C TYR A 76 -5.69 10.55 9.25
N GLY A 77 -5.43 9.28 8.96
CA GLY A 77 -6.47 8.26 8.77
C GLY A 77 -6.02 7.08 7.91
N ILE A 78 -6.95 6.19 7.57
CA ILE A 78 -6.67 5.07 6.66
C ILE A 78 -7.09 5.47 5.26
N ARG A 79 -6.16 5.42 4.31
CA ARG A 79 -6.42 5.74 2.91
C ARG A 79 -6.59 4.46 2.10
N LYS A 80 -7.36 4.53 1.01
CA LYS A 80 -7.62 3.42 0.09
C LYS A 80 -7.27 3.82 -1.35
N TYR A 81 -6.53 2.96 -2.04
CA TYR A 81 -6.10 3.14 -3.43
C TYR A 81 -6.29 1.86 -4.25
N ASN A 82 -6.38 2.01 -5.58
CA ASN A 82 -6.26 0.88 -6.50
C ASN A 82 -4.81 0.40 -6.56
N VAL A 83 -4.58 -0.88 -6.30
CA VAL A 83 -3.23 -1.47 -6.30
C VAL A 83 -2.89 -2.15 -7.63
N ASP A 84 -3.85 -2.45 -8.52
CA ASP A 84 -3.56 -3.08 -9.80
C ASP A 84 -2.92 -2.08 -10.77
N PRO A 85 -1.63 -2.28 -11.14
CA PRO A 85 -0.94 -1.33 -11.99
C PRO A 85 -1.47 -1.29 -13.43
N SER A 86 -2.24 -2.29 -13.91
CA SER A 86 -2.79 -2.23 -15.28
C SER A 86 -3.87 -1.17 -15.45
N THR A 87 -4.44 -0.66 -14.36
CA THR A 87 -5.48 0.38 -14.39
C THR A 87 -4.92 1.78 -14.59
N ASN A 88 -3.61 1.98 -14.34
CA ASN A 88 -2.94 3.27 -14.25
C ASN A 88 -3.60 4.28 -13.28
N GLN A 89 -4.52 3.85 -12.42
CA GLN A 89 -5.18 4.71 -11.44
C GLN A 89 -4.27 4.94 -10.24
N THR A 90 -3.90 6.19 -9.99
CA THR A 90 -3.05 6.59 -8.84
C THR A 90 -3.81 7.41 -7.80
N GLU A 91 -5.05 7.80 -8.09
CA GLU A 91 -5.87 8.64 -7.21
C GLU A 91 -6.44 7.86 -6.02
N GLN A 92 -6.67 8.57 -4.92
CA GLN A 92 -7.33 8.02 -3.74
C GLN A 92 -8.79 7.69 -4.06
N ILE A 93 -9.23 6.48 -3.71
CA ILE A 93 -10.61 6.01 -3.97
C ILE A 93 -11.44 5.82 -2.69
N GLY A 94 -10.84 6.05 -1.52
CA GLY A 94 -11.55 5.99 -0.25
C GLY A 94 -10.70 6.47 0.91
N PHE A 95 -11.38 6.79 2.01
CA PHE A 95 -10.77 7.25 3.24
C PHE A 95 -11.62 6.83 4.43
N ILE A 96 -10.98 6.32 5.48
CA ILE A 96 -11.60 6.02 6.76
C ILE A 96 -11.03 7.02 7.76
N ASN A 97 -11.89 7.87 8.30
CA ASN A 97 -11.50 8.81 9.32
C ASN A 97 -11.30 8.05 10.64
N THR A 98 -10.11 8.20 11.22
CA THR A 98 -9.71 7.53 12.47
C THR A 98 -9.61 8.49 13.66
N THR A 99 -10.00 9.74 13.46
CA THR A 99 -9.97 10.78 14.50
C THR A 99 -10.79 10.30 15.70
N ASN A 100 -10.16 10.32 16.88
CA ASN A 100 -10.75 9.90 18.16
C ASN A 100 -11.18 8.42 18.24
N LEU A 101 -10.77 7.56 17.30
CA LEU A 101 -11.06 6.12 17.38
C LEU A 101 -10.05 5.37 18.27
N TRP A 102 -8.81 5.86 18.33
CA TRP A 102 -7.74 5.32 19.17
C TRP A 102 -6.69 6.40 19.50
N GLN A 103 -5.76 6.07 20.38
CA GLN A 103 -4.63 6.92 20.76
C GLN A 103 -3.32 6.22 20.40
N GLY A 104 -2.30 7.01 20.07
CA GLY A 104 -0.98 6.51 19.68
C GLY A 104 -0.84 6.26 18.18
N ASP A 105 0.27 5.62 17.83
CA ASP A 105 0.64 5.34 16.45
C ASP A 105 -0.18 4.17 15.90
N SER A 106 -0.53 4.25 14.62
CA SER A 106 -1.30 3.21 13.93
C SER A 106 -0.32 2.27 13.25
N GLU A 107 -0.20 1.05 13.78
CA GLU A 107 0.89 0.14 13.40
C GLU A 107 0.49 -0.92 12.38
N GLY A 108 -0.21 -1.97 12.78
CA GLY A 108 -0.60 -3.08 11.89
C GLY A 108 -2.02 -2.91 11.33
N LEU A 109 -2.21 -3.31 10.07
CA LEU A 109 -3.54 -3.50 9.48
C LEU A 109 -3.68 -4.95 9.00
N ALA A 110 -4.88 -5.49 9.12
CA ALA A 110 -5.23 -6.81 8.62
C ALA A 110 -6.63 -6.78 8.00
N ILE A 111 -6.87 -7.68 7.05
CA ILE A 111 -8.17 -7.91 6.46
C ILE A 111 -8.69 -9.25 6.99
N TYR A 112 -9.88 -9.22 7.56
CA TYR A 112 -10.61 -10.43 7.92
C TYR A 112 -11.56 -10.80 6.79
N THR A 113 -11.32 -11.95 6.16
CA THR A 113 -12.20 -12.51 5.13
C THR A 113 -13.25 -13.40 5.78
N THR A 114 -14.52 -13.09 5.58
CA THR A 114 -15.67 -13.90 6.01
C THR A 114 -16.07 -14.93 4.97
#